data_AF-A0A401TGG4-F1
#
_entry.id   AF-A0A401TGG4-F1
#
_cell.length_a   1.000
_cell.length_b   1.000
_cell.length_c   1.000
_cell.angle_alpha   90.00
_cell.angle_beta   90.00
_cell.angle_gamma   90.00
#
_symmetry.space_group_name_H-M   'P 1'
#
loop_
_entity.id
_entity.type
_entity.pdbx_description
1 polymer ?
#
loop_
_entity_poly.entity_id
_entity_poly.type
_entity_poly.pdbx_seq_one_letter_code
_entity_poly.pdbx_strand_id
1 'polypeptide(L)'
;MEEEAEKLKELQNEVEKQMNMSPPPSGPVIMSIEERMEADARSIYVGNVDYGATAEELEAHFHGCGSVNRVTILCDKYTGHPKG
;
A
#
# COMPACT_ATOMS: atom_id res chain seq x y z
N MET A 1 -4.84 7.77 -33.79
CA MET A 1 -5.78 6.79 -33.23
C MET A 1 -5.11 5.44 -32.98
N GLU A 2 -4.20 4.97 -33.85
CA GLU A 2 -3.40 3.75 -33.60
C GLU A 2 -2.19 4.02 -32.67
N GLU A 3 -1.51 5.17 -32.83
CA GLU A 3 -0.37 5.58 -31.98
C GLU A 3 -0.70 5.76 -30.49
N GLU A 4 -1.94 6.10 -30.14
CA GLU A 4 -2.34 6.28 -28.74
C GLU A 4 -2.48 4.94 -28.01
N ALA A 5 -2.92 3.90 -28.70
CA ALA A 5 -3.06 2.56 -28.14
C ALA A 5 -1.68 1.92 -27.89
N GLU A 6 -0.71 2.19 -28.76
CA GLU A 6 0.65 1.68 -28.62
C GLU A 6 1.37 2.32 -27.43
N LYS A 7 1.24 3.65 -27.25
CA LYS A 7 1.76 4.35 -26.07
C LYS A 7 1.11 3.89 -24.77
N LEU A 8 -0.20 3.60 -24.78
CA LEU A 8 -0.89 3.10 -23.59
C LEU A 8 -0.41 1.69 -23.19
N LYS A 9 -0.12 0.84 -24.20
CA LYS A 9 0.38 -0.52 -23.99
C LYS A 9 1.84 -0.54 -23.54
N GLU A 10 2.67 0.35 -24.07
CA GLU A 10 4.06 0.51 -23.64
C GLU A 10 4.13 1.01 -22.19
N LEU A 11 3.25 1.95 -21.81
CA LEU A 11 3.14 2.44 -20.44
C LEU A 11 2.70 1.34 -19.47
N GLN A 12 1.76 0.48 -19.86
CA GLN A 12 1.36 -0.67 -19.03
C GLN A 12 2.49 -1.68 -18.86
N ASN A 13 3.27 -1.93 -19.91
CA ASN A 13 4.39 -2.89 -19.88
C ASN A 13 5.56 -2.37 -19.03
N GLU A 14 5.83 -1.06 -19.08
CA GLU A 14 6.84 -0.44 -18.21
C GLU A 14 6.41 -0.43 -16.74
N VAL A 15 5.11 -0.22 -16.47
CA VAL A 15 4.54 -0.33 -15.13
C VAL A 15 4.65 -1.76 -14.59
N GLU A 16 4.33 -2.78 -15.39
CA GLU A 16 4.44 -4.19 -15.00
C GLU A 16 5.90 -4.60 -14.73
N LYS A 17 6.84 -4.09 -15.53
CA LYS A 17 8.29 -4.33 -15.33
C LYS A 17 8.82 -3.67 -14.06
N GLN A 18 8.27 -2.52 -13.65
CA GLN A 18 8.60 -1.89 -12.36
C GLN A 18 7.94 -2.59 -11.16
N MET A 19 6.86 -3.36 -11.34
CA MET A 19 6.22 -4.12 -10.25
C MET A 19 7.02 -5.34 -9.75
N ASN A 20 8.10 -5.75 -10.45
CA ASN A 20 8.98 -6.85 -10.02
C ASN A 20 10.17 -6.40 -9.15
N MET A 21 10.23 -5.13 -8.72
CA MET A 21 11.11 -4.72 -7.62
C MET A 21 10.25 -4.21 -6.47
N SER A 22 10.37 -4.91 -5.34
CA SER A 22 9.86 -4.62 -3.99
C SER A 22 9.07 -3.31 -3.83
N PRO A 23 7.83 -3.37 -3.30
CA PRO A 23 6.99 -2.18 -3.22
C PRO A 23 7.65 -1.08 -2.35
N PRO A 24 7.69 0.18 -2.81
CA PRO A 24 8.09 1.30 -1.97
C PRO A 24 7.02 1.54 -0.88
N PRO A 25 7.42 2.03 0.32
CA PRO A 25 6.52 2.13 1.47
C PRO A 25 5.48 3.26 1.35
N SER A 26 5.49 4.05 0.26
CA SER A 26 4.68 5.28 0.17
C SER A 26 4.46 5.72 -1.28
N GLY A 27 3.74 4.91 -2.07
CA GLY A 27 3.29 5.28 -3.41
C GLY A 27 1.99 4.57 -3.76
N PRO A 28 1.18 5.08 -4.71
CA PRO A 28 0.02 4.36 -5.18
C PRO A 28 0.52 3.10 -5.90
N VAL A 29 0.43 1.97 -5.21
CA VAL A 29 0.41 0.66 -5.85
C VAL A 29 -0.69 0.71 -6.89
N ILE A 30 -0.33 0.54 -8.16
CA ILE A 30 -1.28 0.50 -9.29
C ILE A 30 -2.02 -0.85 -9.18
N MET A 31 -2.94 -0.92 -8.23
CA MET A 31 -3.95 -1.98 -8.12
C MET A 31 -5.20 -1.53 -8.90
N SER A 32 -5.95 -2.47 -9.46
CA SER A 32 -7.23 -2.16 -10.08
C SER A 32 -8.15 -1.49 -9.06
N ILE A 33 -9.03 -0.61 -9.51
CA ILE A 33 -9.96 0.12 -8.64
C ILE A 33 -10.76 -0.87 -7.75
N GLU A 34 -11.15 -1.99 -8.34
CA GLU A 34 -11.88 -3.08 -7.68
C GLU A 34 -11.07 -3.71 -6.53
N GLU A 35 -9.79 -4.02 -6.76
CA GLU A 35 -8.89 -4.61 -5.76
C GLU A 35 -8.64 -3.65 -4.59
N ARG A 36 -8.50 -2.36 -4.89
CA ARG A 36 -8.34 -1.33 -3.85
C ARG A 36 -9.61 -1.19 -3.00
N MET A 37 -10.79 -1.17 -3.63
CA MET A 37 -12.06 -1.10 -2.91
C MET A 37 -12.25 -2.31 -1.99
N GLU A 38 -11.89 -3.50 -2.45
CA GLU A 38 -11.98 -4.71 -1.65
C GLU A 38 -10.97 -4.71 -0.48
N ALA A 39 -9.76 -4.21 -0.71
CA ALA A 39 -8.75 -4.05 0.33
C ALA A 39 -9.19 -3.02 1.39
N ASP A 40 -9.68 -1.84 0.98
CA ASP A 40 -10.21 -0.81 1.88
C ASP A 40 -11.40 -1.34 2.70
N ALA A 41 -12.30 -2.13 2.09
CA ALA A 41 -13.45 -2.71 2.78
C ALA A 41 -13.07 -3.73 3.87
N ARG A 42 -11.90 -4.37 3.76
CA ARG A 42 -11.37 -5.33 4.74
C ARG A 42 -10.34 -4.70 5.69
N SER A 43 -10.03 -3.42 5.52
CA SER A 43 -9.04 -2.71 6.32
C SER A 43 -9.68 -2.06 7.55
N ILE A 44 -8.92 -1.99 8.64
CA ILE A 44 -9.31 -1.28 9.87
C ILE A 44 -8.37 -0.11 10.13
N TYR A 45 -8.90 0.97 10.71
CA TYR A 45 -8.10 2.08 11.20
C TYR A 45 -7.76 1.85 12.67
N VAL A 46 -6.48 1.93 13.00
CA VAL A 46 -5.96 1.88 14.37
C VAL A 46 -5.24 3.19 14.62
N GLY A 47 -5.59 3.88 15.69
CA GLY A 47 -4.95 5.13 16.09
C GLY A 47 -4.51 5.09 17.54
N ASN A 48 -3.72 6.10 17.92
CA ASN A 48 -3.14 6.21 19.26
C ASN A 48 -2.15 5.07 19.58
N VAL A 49 -1.50 4.57 18.52
CA VAL A 49 -0.38 3.63 18.49
C VAL A 49 0.91 4.37 18.88
N ASP A 50 1.86 3.64 19.46
CA ASP A 50 3.16 4.19 19.81
C ASP A 50 3.95 4.65 18.57
N TYR A 51 4.68 5.75 18.67
CA TYR A 51 5.47 6.31 17.56
C TYR A 51 6.63 5.38 17.13
N GLY A 52 7.08 4.48 18.01
CA GLY A 52 8.10 3.48 17.72
C GLY A 52 7.54 2.17 17.16
N ALA A 53 6.21 2.04 17.03
CA ALA A 53 5.60 0.80 16.59
C ALA A 53 5.99 0.45 15.15
N THR A 54 6.47 -0.78 14.97
CA THR A 54 6.83 -1.33 13.67
C THR A 54 5.67 -2.11 13.05
N ALA A 55 5.72 -2.32 11.73
CA ALA A 55 4.73 -3.16 11.05
C ALA A 55 4.70 -4.59 11.62
N GLU A 56 5.87 -5.15 11.94
CA GLU A 56 6.00 -6.50 12.53
C GLU A 56 5.30 -6.61 13.88
N GLU A 57 5.41 -5.61 14.75
CA GLU A 57 4.72 -5.58 16.05
C GLU A 57 3.21 -5.51 15.90
N LEU A 58 2.72 -4.72 14.93
CA LEU A 58 1.30 -4.63 14.62
C LEU A 58 0.77 -5.96 14.06
N GLU A 59 1.48 -6.57 13.12
CA GLU A 59 1.12 -7.89 12.58
C GLU A 59 1.08 -8.96 13.68
N ALA A 60 2.09 -9.01 14.54
CA ALA A 60 2.14 -9.95 15.66
C ALA A 60 0.99 -9.73 16.64
N HIS A 61 0.62 -8.48 16.92
CA HIS A 61 -0.50 -8.14 17.81
C HIS A 61 -1.83 -8.63 17.24
N PHE A 62 -2.06 -8.46 15.94
CA PHE A 62 -3.31 -8.85 15.27
C PHE A 62 -3.33 -10.31 14.79
N HIS A 63 -2.22 -11.05 14.91
CA HIS A 63 -2.11 -12.44 14.47
C HIS A 63 -3.17 -13.36 15.08
N GLY A 64 -3.57 -13.14 16.34
CA GLY A 64 -4.62 -13.91 17.01
C GLY A 64 -6.05 -13.62 16.51
N CYS A 65 -6.24 -12.48 15.84
CA CYS A 65 -7.55 -12.04 15.32
C CYS A 65 -7.78 -12.48 13.86
N GLY A 66 -6.71 -12.87 13.15
CA GLY A 66 -6.77 -13.33 11.77
C GLY A 66 -5.47 -13.08 11.01
N SER A 67 -5.44 -13.48 9.73
CA SER A 67 -4.31 -13.21 8.85
C SER A 67 -4.29 -11.75 8.40
N VAL A 68 -3.19 -11.04 8.69
CA VAL A 68 -2.96 -9.67 8.22
C VAL A 68 -2.30 -9.72 6.84
N ASN A 69 -2.93 -9.10 5.84
CA ASN A 69 -2.38 -9.06 4.46
C ASN A 69 -1.47 -7.86 4.21
N ARG A 70 -1.71 -6.75 4.92
CA ARG A 70 -0.98 -5.49 4.72
C ARG A 70 -1.11 -4.61 5.96
N VAL A 71 -0.01 -3.96 6.33
CA VAL A 71 0.02 -2.87 7.31
C VAL A 71 0.50 -1.60 6.62
N THR A 72 -0.17 -0.47 6.89
CA THR A 72 0.23 0.85 6.37
C THR A 72 0.26 1.84 7.52
N ILE A 73 1.47 2.29 7.90
CA ILE A 73 1.66 3.29 8.96
C ILE A 73 1.69 4.67 8.30
N LEU A 74 0.75 5.54 8.71
CA LEU A 74 0.67 6.90 8.19
C LEU A 74 1.70 7.80 8.88
N CYS A 75 2.71 8.23 8.12
CA CYS A 75 3.64 9.26 8.56
C CYS A 75 3.17 10.65 8.16
N ASP A 76 3.36 11.63 9.05
CA ASP A 76 3.09 13.02 8.77
C ASP A 76 4.02 13.52 7.65
N LYS A 77 3.44 14.15 6.63
CA LYS A 77 4.16 14.55 5.40
C LYS A 77 5.23 15.63 5.64
N TYR A 78 5.12 16.41 6.70
CA TYR A 78 6.01 17.54 6.97
C TYR A 78 7.12 17.17 7.95
N THR A 79 6.80 16.37 8.95
CA THR A 79 7.75 15.98 10.00
C THR A 79 8.36 14.60 9.75
N GLY A 80 7.71 13.74 8.97
CA GLY A 80 8.10 12.34 8.77
C GLY A 80 7.80 11.45 9.99
N HIS A 81 7.30 12.02 11.08
CA HIS A 81 6.95 11.26 12.28
C HIS A 81 5.61 10.52 12.06
N PRO A 82 5.47 9.27 12.51
CA PRO A 82 4.21 8.55 12.47
C PRO A 82 3.13 9.34 13.22
N LYS A 83 1.87 9.33 12.77
CA LYS A 83 0.80 10.13 13.41
C LYS A 83 0.19 9.47 14.67
N GLY A 84 0.93 8.53 15.25
CA GLY A 84 0.52 7.63 16.30
C GLY A 84 -0.35 6.52 15.78
#